data_AF-A0A5D3ASX7-F1
#
_entry.id   AF-A0A5D3ASX7-F1
#
_cell.length_a   1.000
_cell.length_b   1.000
_cell.length_c   1.000
_cell.angle_alpha   90.00
_cell.angle_beta   90.00
_cell.angle_gamma   90.00
#
_symmetry.space_group_name_H-M   'P 1'
#
loop_
_entity.id
_entity.type
_entity.pdbx_description
1 polymer ?
#
loop_
_entity_poly.entity_id
_entity_poly.type
_entity_poly.pdbx_seq_one_letter_code
_entity_poly.pdbx_strand_id
1 'polypeptide(L)'
;MAKSRFEYVRNYELPDPLTPNTFIVVRVDGKGFHKFSDEHDFSKPNDKRALDLMDAAAQAVLEEYKDVVMAFGESDEYSFLLRREAKLYNRRRSKINSSIVSLFTSAYVFHWQRFFPETTLRYPPTFDGRAVMYPSAREVRDYFSWRQADTHINNLYNTTFWALVHGGCSTTESNRILQGTTSKDKNEILFTRFQINYNNLPEAFRKGS
;
A
#
# COMPACT_ATOMS: atom_id res chain seq x y z
N MET A 1 -4.52 -11.92 46.92
CA MET A 1 -3.94 -12.38 45.64
C MET A 1 -4.99 -13.10 44.80
N ALA A 2 -5.89 -12.38 44.12
CA ALA A 2 -6.91 -13.01 43.26
C ALA A 2 -6.41 -13.28 41.82
N LYS A 3 -5.45 -12.47 41.35
CA LYS A 3 -4.90 -12.54 39.99
C LYS A 3 -3.99 -13.74 39.76
N SER A 4 -3.22 -14.16 40.77
CA SER A 4 -2.23 -15.24 40.66
C SER A 4 -2.83 -16.59 40.27
N ARG A 5 -4.09 -16.87 40.65
CA ARG A 5 -4.82 -18.08 40.23
C ARG A 5 -4.94 -18.21 38.70
N PHE A 6 -4.97 -17.09 37.98
CA PHE A 6 -5.18 -17.06 36.53
C PHE A 6 -3.91 -16.74 35.75
N GLU A 7 -2.76 -16.48 36.39
CA GLU A 7 -1.54 -16.06 35.70
C GLU A 7 -0.96 -17.12 34.76
N TYR A 8 -1.27 -18.40 34.98
CA TYR A 8 -0.81 -19.51 34.14
C TYR A 8 -1.24 -19.37 32.67
N VAL A 9 -2.33 -18.64 32.37
CA VAL A 9 -2.81 -18.44 30.99
C VAL A 9 -1.81 -17.68 30.13
N ARG A 10 -0.92 -16.88 30.74
CA ARG A 10 0.15 -16.16 30.02
C ARG A 10 1.18 -17.10 29.41
N ASN A 11 1.31 -18.33 29.92
CA ASN A 11 2.25 -19.33 29.40
C ASN A 11 1.83 -19.87 28.02
N TYR A 12 0.60 -19.59 27.56
CA TYR A 12 0.14 -19.93 26.22
C TYR A 12 0.54 -18.90 25.16
N GLU A 13 1.03 -17.72 25.56
CA GLU A 13 1.57 -16.73 24.63
C GLU A 13 2.91 -17.24 24.06
N LEU A 14 2.98 -17.42 22.73
CA LEU A 14 4.22 -17.82 22.07
C LEU A 14 5.14 -16.61 21.87
N PRO A 15 6.44 -16.73 22.15
CA PRO A 15 7.40 -15.70 21.80
C PRO A 15 7.51 -15.61 20.27
N ASP A 16 7.53 -14.38 19.76
CA ASP A 16 7.57 -14.08 18.33
C ASP A 16 8.70 -13.13 17.90
N PRO A 17 9.95 -13.32 18.39
CA PRO A 17 11.06 -12.44 18.01
C PRO A 17 11.46 -12.65 16.55
N LEU A 18 11.71 -11.55 15.85
CA LEU A 18 12.33 -11.53 14.52
C LEU A 18 13.85 -11.70 14.67
N THR A 19 14.45 -12.47 13.76
CA THR A 19 15.89 -12.76 13.74
C THR A 19 16.72 -11.47 13.86
N PRO A 20 17.74 -11.42 14.74
CA PRO A 20 18.63 -10.26 14.84
C PRO A 20 19.40 -9.99 13.53
N ASN A 21 19.84 -8.74 13.34
CA ASN A 21 20.67 -8.31 12.20
C ASN A 21 20.06 -8.57 10.81
N THR A 22 18.73 -8.68 10.72
CA THR A 22 17.96 -8.72 9.47
C THR A 22 17.14 -7.44 9.32
N PHE A 23 17.00 -6.97 8.08
CA PHE A 23 16.03 -5.94 7.75
C PHE A 23 14.62 -6.47 7.97
N ILE A 24 13.70 -5.60 8.34
CA ILE A 24 12.28 -5.93 8.45
C ILE A 24 11.53 -5.01 7.51
N VAL A 25 10.73 -5.59 6.61
CA VAL A 25 9.76 -4.83 5.84
C VAL A 25 8.38 -5.14 6.39
N VAL A 26 7.66 -4.11 6.81
CA VAL A 26 6.24 -4.22 7.14
C VAL A 26 5.44 -3.68 5.97
N ARG A 27 4.73 -4.55 5.29
CA ARG A 27 3.79 -4.15 4.24
C ARG A 27 2.39 -4.06 4.83
N VAL A 28 1.73 -2.94 4.60
CA VAL A 28 0.34 -2.63 4.93
C VAL A 28 -0.46 -2.61 3.64
N ASP A 29 -1.66 -3.19 3.64
CA ASP A 29 -2.47 -3.40 2.44
C ASP A 29 -3.96 -3.17 2.74
N GLY A 30 -4.63 -2.39 1.91
CA GLY A 30 -6.02 -1.99 2.07
C GLY A 30 -7.00 -3.15 1.89
N LYS A 31 -7.69 -3.55 2.96
CA LYS A 31 -8.65 -4.65 2.88
C LYS A 31 -9.92 -4.22 2.15
N GLY A 32 -10.15 -4.81 0.98
CA GLY A 32 -11.38 -4.59 0.20
C GLY A 32 -11.44 -3.18 -0.41
N PHE A 33 -10.28 -2.62 -0.74
CA PHE A 33 -10.18 -1.23 -1.20
C PHE A 33 -10.82 -0.97 -2.56
N HIS A 34 -11.06 -1.99 -3.36
CA HIS A 34 -11.90 -1.86 -4.56
C HIS A 34 -13.30 -1.33 -4.20
N LYS A 35 -13.99 -2.03 -3.28
CA LYS A 35 -15.29 -1.60 -2.75
C LYS A 35 -15.20 -0.25 -2.03
N PHE A 36 -14.14 -0.02 -1.26
CA PHE A 36 -13.92 1.25 -0.56
C PHE A 36 -13.82 2.42 -1.52
N SER A 37 -13.05 2.26 -2.60
CA SER A 37 -12.85 3.28 -3.61
C SER A 37 -14.14 3.60 -4.37
N ASP A 38 -14.98 2.60 -4.62
CA ASP A 38 -16.27 2.80 -5.29
C ASP A 38 -17.29 3.46 -4.37
N GLU A 39 -17.34 3.07 -3.08
CA GLU A 39 -18.24 3.71 -2.12
C GLU A 39 -17.85 5.15 -1.77
N HIS A 40 -16.61 5.55 -1.98
CA HIS A 40 -16.13 6.92 -1.72
C HIS A 40 -15.86 7.71 -3.00
N ASP A 41 -16.35 7.23 -4.14
CA ASP A 41 -16.31 7.93 -5.43
C ASP A 41 -14.89 8.35 -5.84
N PHE A 42 -13.94 7.42 -5.72
CA PHE A 42 -12.56 7.65 -6.11
C PHE A 42 -12.45 7.79 -7.63
N SER A 43 -11.66 8.78 -8.06
CA SER A 43 -11.29 8.95 -9.46
C SER A 43 -10.55 7.71 -9.99
N LYS A 44 -10.85 7.32 -11.22
CA LYS A 44 -10.18 6.21 -11.90
C LYS A 44 -9.37 6.74 -13.10
N PRO A 45 -8.20 6.16 -13.43
CA PRO A 45 -7.59 5.00 -12.78
C PRO A 45 -6.96 5.28 -11.41
N ASN A 46 -6.66 6.55 -11.10
CA ASN A 46 -5.99 6.96 -9.87
C ASN A 46 -6.70 8.17 -9.26
N ASP A 47 -6.86 8.18 -7.94
CA ASP A 47 -7.33 9.34 -7.18
C ASP A 47 -6.18 9.97 -6.41
N LYS A 48 -5.76 11.18 -6.83
CA LYS A 48 -4.63 11.88 -6.19
C LYS A 48 -4.90 12.16 -4.70
N ARG A 49 -6.15 12.41 -4.31
CA ARG A 49 -6.51 12.68 -2.91
C ARG A 49 -6.31 11.42 -2.06
N ALA A 50 -6.69 10.27 -2.60
CA ALA A 50 -6.51 8.99 -1.93
C ALA A 50 -5.04 8.65 -1.73
N LEU A 51 -4.22 8.84 -2.78
CA LEU A 51 -2.78 8.61 -2.72
C LEU A 51 -2.11 9.56 -1.74
N ASP A 52 -2.45 10.86 -1.78
CA ASP A 52 -1.89 11.83 -0.84
C ASP A 52 -2.28 11.57 0.62
N LEU A 53 -3.47 11.01 0.84
CA LEU A 53 -3.89 10.56 2.15
C LEU A 53 -3.08 9.33 2.62
N MET A 54 -2.81 8.37 1.74
CA MET A 54 -1.92 7.24 2.03
C MET A 54 -0.51 7.73 2.37
N ASP A 55 0.02 8.69 1.62
CA ASP A 55 1.33 9.29 1.84
C ASP A 55 1.39 10.02 3.20
N ALA A 56 0.34 10.76 3.56
CA ALA A 56 0.24 11.40 4.87
C ALA A 56 0.18 10.38 6.02
N ALA A 57 -0.53 9.27 5.84
CA ALA A 57 -0.56 8.18 6.81
C ALA A 57 0.82 7.50 6.94
N ALA A 58 1.54 7.32 5.84
CA ALA A 58 2.90 6.78 5.83
C ALA A 58 3.89 7.73 6.51
N GLN A 59 3.75 9.03 6.28
CA GLN A 59 4.57 10.05 6.94
C GLN A 59 4.41 10.00 8.46
N ALA A 60 3.19 9.83 8.98
CA ALA A 60 2.97 9.67 10.41
C ALA A 60 3.73 8.45 10.99
N VAL A 61 3.79 7.34 10.24
CA VAL A 61 4.57 6.14 10.63
C VAL A 61 6.07 6.43 10.66
N LEU A 62 6.59 7.11 9.64
CA LEU A 62 8.01 7.50 9.58
C LEU A 62 8.39 8.49 10.70
N GLU A 63 7.48 9.39 11.06
CA GLU A 63 7.70 10.36 12.12
C GLU A 63 7.69 9.71 13.50
N GLU A 64 6.77 8.79 13.78
CA GLU A 64 6.69 8.10 15.07
C GLU A 64 7.83 7.09 15.26
N TYR A 65 8.06 6.22 14.26
CA TYR A 65 8.99 5.10 14.41
C TYR A 65 10.34 5.38 13.76
N LYS A 66 11.28 5.92 14.54
CA LYS A 66 12.65 6.27 14.07
C LYS A 66 13.50 5.09 13.57
N ASP A 67 13.09 3.86 13.84
CA ASP A 67 13.73 2.65 13.29
C ASP A 67 13.30 2.39 11.82
N VAL A 68 12.18 2.99 11.38
CA VAL A 68 11.74 2.98 9.98
C VAL A 68 12.55 4.02 9.21
N VAL A 69 13.30 3.58 8.21
CA VAL A 69 14.25 4.42 7.47
C VAL A 69 13.79 4.76 6.06
N MET A 70 12.79 4.05 5.54
CA MET A 70 12.24 4.26 4.21
C MET A 70 10.82 3.71 4.16
N ALA A 71 9.96 4.37 3.40
CA ALA A 71 8.65 3.87 3.03
C ALA A 71 8.50 3.91 1.50
N PHE A 72 7.67 3.04 0.94
CA PHE A 72 7.28 3.06 -0.47
C PHE A 72 5.79 2.76 -0.59
N GLY A 73 5.05 3.58 -1.35
CA GLY A 73 3.60 3.47 -1.52
C GLY A 73 3.16 3.29 -2.96
N GLU A 74 2.15 2.45 -3.16
CA GLU A 74 1.43 2.28 -4.43
C GLU A 74 -0.03 1.91 -4.14
N SER A 75 -0.99 2.49 -4.87
CA SER A 75 -2.40 2.13 -4.78
C SER A 75 -2.90 2.20 -3.32
N ASP A 76 -3.27 1.05 -2.76
CA ASP A 76 -3.78 0.82 -1.41
C ASP A 76 -2.74 0.09 -0.53
N GLU A 77 -1.48 -0.03 -0.97
CA GLU A 77 -0.39 -0.64 -0.20
C GLU A 77 0.74 0.35 0.15
N TYR A 78 1.37 0.09 1.30
CA TYR A 78 2.56 0.82 1.76
C TYR A 78 3.56 -0.14 2.43
N SER A 79 4.83 0.01 2.12
CA SER A 79 5.92 -0.84 2.62
C SER A 79 6.91 -0.04 3.45
N PHE A 80 7.09 -0.39 4.72
CA PHE A 80 7.98 0.30 5.67
C PHE A 80 9.23 -0.54 5.93
N LEU A 81 10.40 -0.02 5.58
CA LEU A 81 11.69 -0.66 5.86
C LEU A 81 12.22 -0.21 7.22
N LEU A 82 12.41 -1.17 8.13
CA LEU A 82 13.14 -0.98 9.36
C LEU A 82 14.60 -1.40 9.17
N ARG A 83 15.52 -0.59 9.71
CA ARG A 83 16.96 -0.90 9.70
C ARG A 83 17.25 -2.23 10.41
N ARG A 84 18.30 -2.92 9.99
CA ARG A 84 18.60 -4.27 10.47
C ARG A 84 18.93 -4.34 11.97
N GLU A 85 19.47 -3.24 12.52
CA GLU A 85 19.79 -3.08 13.95
C GLU A 85 18.58 -2.67 14.80
N ALA A 86 17.40 -2.48 14.20
CA ALA A 86 16.20 -2.03 14.89
C ALA A 86 15.90 -2.90 16.12
N LYS A 87 15.65 -2.22 17.25
CA LYS A 87 15.32 -2.85 18.54
C LYS A 87 13.86 -2.60 18.94
N LEU A 88 13.09 -1.92 18.08
CA LEU A 88 11.67 -1.64 18.28
C LEU A 88 10.94 -2.86 18.86
N TYR A 89 10.33 -2.68 20.03
CA TYR A 89 9.59 -3.71 20.77
C TYR A 89 10.33 -5.05 20.96
N ASN A 90 11.66 -5.02 21.16
CA ASN A 90 12.50 -6.22 21.25
C ASN A 90 12.32 -7.15 20.03
N ARG A 91 12.07 -6.56 18.85
CA ARG A 91 11.85 -7.26 17.58
C ARG A 91 10.66 -8.23 17.60
N ARG A 92 9.68 -8.04 18.49
CA ARG A 92 8.45 -8.84 18.50
C ARG A 92 7.62 -8.56 17.25
N ARG A 93 7.44 -9.58 16.40
CA ARG A 93 6.76 -9.50 15.11
C ARG A 93 5.36 -8.90 15.24
N SER A 94 4.55 -9.43 16.15
CA SER A 94 3.18 -9.01 16.42
C SER A 94 3.11 -7.55 16.82
N LYS A 95 4.01 -7.09 17.72
CA LYS A 95 4.06 -5.71 18.18
C LYS A 95 4.44 -4.76 17.06
N ILE A 96 5.52 -5.03 16.34
CA ILE A 96 5.94 -4.18 15.21
C ILE A 96 4.81 -4.09 14.17
N ASN A 97 4.26 -5.23 13.75
CA ASN A 97 3.22 -5.28 12.73
C ASN A 97 1.95 -4.54 13.18
N SER A 98 1.40 -4.87 14.35
CA SER A 98 0.17 -4.25 14.85
C SER A 98 0.33 -2.75 15.13
N SER A 99 1.48 -2.31 15.65
CA SER A 99 1.75 -0.91 15.93
C SER A 99 1.85 -0.07 14.66
N ILE A 100 2.52 -0.56 13.60
CA ILE A 100 2.59 0.13 12.31
C ILE A 100 1.23 0.17 11.63
N VAL A 101 0.53 -0.97 11.51
CA VAL A 101 -0.80 -1.04 10.89
C VAL A 101 -1.81 -0.18 11.65
N SER A 102 -1.79 -0.21 12.98
CA SER A 102 -2.68 0.60 13.81
C SER A 102 -2.44 2.09 13.62
N LEU A 103 -1.18 2.53 13.64
CA LEU A 103 -0.86 3.95 13.44
C LEU A 103 -1.25 4.39 12.03
N PHE A 104 -0.87 3.63 11.01
CA PHE A 104 -1.22 3.92 9.62
C PHE A 104 -2.74 4.06 9.43
N THR A 105 -3.51 3.09 9.91
CA THR A 105 -4.98 3.10 9.84
C THR A 105 -5.55 4.31 10.58
N SER A 106 -5.05 4.61 11.78
CA SER A 106 -5.51 5.76 12.57
C SER A 106 -5.20 7.08 11.90
N ALA A 107 -4.01 7.22 11.29
CA ALA A 107 -3.60 8.41 10.56
C ALA A 107 -4.42 8.60 9.29
N TYR A 108 -4.74 7.52 8.58
CA TYR A 108 -5.62 7.54 7.42
C TYR A 108 -7.01 8.10 7.77
N VAL A 109 -7.61 7.63 8.88
CA VAL A 109 -8.91 8.15 9.34
C VAL A 109 -8.78 9.59 9.85
N PHE A 110 -7.75 9.88 10.62
CA PHE A 110 -7.51 11.19 11.23
C PHE A 110 -7.30 12.29 10.17
N HIS A 111 -6.61 11.97 9.08
CA HIS A 111 -6.34 12.91 8.00
C HIS A 111 -7.39 12.88 6.88
N TRP A 112 -8.37 11.97 6.92
CA TRP A 112 -9.38 11.83 5.85
C TRP A 112 -9.98 13.17 5.41
N GLN A 113 -10.52 13.94 6.37
CA GLN A 113 -11.20 15.21 6.08
C GLN A 113 -10.28 16.29 5.48
N ARG A 114 -8.97 16.18 5.66
CA ARG A 114 -8.01 17.09 5.01
C ARG A 114 -7.94 16.88 3.50
N PHE A 115 -8.09 15.64 3.04
CA PHE A 115 -7.96 15.26 1.63
C PHE A 115 -9.31 15.06 0.94
N PHE A 116 -10.35 14.77 1.73
CA PHE A 116 -11.72 14.53 1.29
C PHE A 116 -12.72 15.45 2.02
N PRO A 117 -12.60 16.79 1.90
CA PRO A 117 -13.42 17.74 2.65
C PRO A 117 -14.93 17.58 2.40
N GLU A 118 -15.30 17.21 1.17
CA GLU A 118 -16.70 17.06 0.73
C GLU A 118 -17.20 15.61 0.80
N THR A 119 -16.33 14.64 1.10
CA THR A 119 -16.70 13.22 1.13
C THR A 119 -16.63 12.72 2.56
N THR A 120 -17.79 12.44 3.16
CA THR A 120 -17.82 11.80 4.49
C THR A 120 -17.31 10.36 4.39
N LEU A 121 -16.45 9.97 5.32
CA LEU A 121 -16.00 8.59 5.45
C LEU A 121 -17.20 7.71 5.84
N ARG A 122 -17.69 6.88 4.92
CA ARG A 122 -18.93 6.11 5.07
C ARG A 122 -18.78 4.95 6.06
N TYR A 123 -17.59 4.34 6.10
CA TYR A 123 -17.25 3.28 7.03
C TYR A 123 -15.74 3.27 7.32
N PRO A 124 -15.31 2.76 8.49
CA PRO A 124 -13.90 2.75 8.85
C PRO A 124 -13.10 1.83 7.89
N PRO A 125 -12.01 2.32 7.29
CA PRO A 125 -11.13 1.49 6.49
C PRO A 125 -10.38 0.51 7.41
N THR A 126 -9.94 -0.60 6.83
CA THR A 126 -9.12 -1.56 7.53
C THR A 126 -7.95 -1.94 6.65
N PHE A 127 -6.79 -2.11 7.27
CA PHE A 127 -5.59 -2.56 6.61
C PHE A 127 -5.13 -3.86 7.23
N ASP A 128 -4.65 -4.78 6.40
CA ASP A 128 -3.84 -5.89 6.87
C ASP A 128 -2.37 -5.47 6.97
N GLY A 129 -1.56 -6.29 7.61
CA GLY A 129 -0.12 -6.09 7.53
C GLY A 129 0.67 -7.35 7.76
N ARG A 130 1.84 -7.40 7.15
CA ARG A 130 2.80 -8.49 7.32
C ARG A 130 4.22 -7.96 7.49
N ALA A 131 4.93 -8.50 8.46
CA ALA A 131 6.36 -8.30 8.62
C ALA A 131 7.15 -9.40 7.89
N VAL A 132 8.09 -9.03 7.03
CA VAL A 132 8.97 -9.95 6.29
C VAL A 132 10.42 -9.60 6.61
N MET A 133 11.26 -10.61 6.81
CA MET A 133 12.68 -10.40 7.11
C MET A 133 13.52 -10.59 5.85
N TYR A 134 14.47 -9.67 5.64
CA TYR A 134 15.44 -9.77 4.56
C TYR A 134 16.86 -9.77 5.13
N PRO A 135 17.73 -10.73 4.74
CA PRO A 135 19.02 -10.90 5.37
C PRO A 135 20.05 -9.86 4.91
N SER A 136 19.93 -9.32 3.69
CA SER A 136 20.88 -8.34 3.15
C SER A 136 20.20 -7.19 2.41
N ALA A 137 20.97 -6.14 2.15
CA ALA A 137 20.52 -4.98 1.37
C ALA A 137 20.14 -5.35 -0.07
N ARG A 138 20.70 -6.45 -0.62
CA ARG A 138 20.33 -6.94 -1.95
C ARG A 138 18.87 -7.34 -2.00
N GLU A 139 18.41 -8.20 -1.10
CA GLU A 139 17.01 -8.66 -1.11
C GLU A 139 16.04 -7.51 -0.80
N VAL A 140 16.46 -6.55 0.04
CA VAL A 140 15.68 -5.32 0.28
C VAL A 140 15.52 -4.52 -1.01
N ARG A 141 16.61 -4.26 -1.74
CA ARG A 141 16.54 -3.55 -3.02
C ARG A 141 15.68 -4.30 -4.02
N ASP A 142 15.88 -5.61 -4.15
CA ASP A 142 15.13 -6.44 -5.09
C ASP A 142 13.63 -6.47 -4.73
N TYR A 143 13.27 -6.40 -3.43
CA TYR A 143 11.90 -6.21 -2.97
C TYR A 143 11.29 -4.88 -3.44
N PHE A 144 11.97 -3.74 -3.20
CA PHE A 144 11.43 -2.44 -3.61
C PHE A 144 11.40 -2.28 -5.13
N SER A 145 12.37 -2.84 -5.86
CA SER A 145 12.33 -2.94 -7.33
C SER A 145 11.12 -3.77 -7.79
N TRP A 146 10.80 -4.86 -7.10
CA TRP A 146 9.62 -5.67 -7.40
C TRP A 146 8.32 -4.90 -7.16
N ARG A 147 8.23 -4.10 -6.09
CA ARG A 147 7.07 -3.23 -5.84
C ARG A 147 6.93 -2.15 -6.90
N GLN A 148 8.00 -1.43 -7.24
CA GLN A 148 7.94 -0.42 -8.29
C GLN A 148 7.64 -1.00 -9.68
N ALA A 149 8.10 -2.21 -9.99
CA ALA A 149 7.75 -2.88 -11.24
C ALA A 149 6.25 -3.23 -11.30
N ASP A 150 5.68 -3.66 -10.17
CA ASP A 150 4.24 -3.91 -10.01
C ASP A 150 3.44 -2.62 -10.25
N THR A 151 3.89 -1.49 -9.68
CA THR A 151 3.33 -0.15 -9.93
C THR A 151 3.22 0.16 -11.40
N HIS A 152 4.31 -0.06 -12.13
CA HIS A 152 4.34 0.23 -13.55
C HIS A 152 3.34 -0.63 -14.32
N ILE A 153 3.29 -1.93 -14.02
CA ILE A 153 2.42 -2.90 -14.68
C ILE A 153 0.94 -2.57 -14.40
N ASN A 154 0.60 -2.41 -13.13
CA ASN A 154 -0.77 -2.14 -12.67
C ASN A 154 -1.28 -0.80 -13.18
N ASN A 155 -0.47 0.27 -13.05
CA ASN A 155 -0.89 1.59 -13.50
C ASN A 155 -1.08 1.65 -15.02
N LEU A 156 -0.20 1.03 -15.80
CA LEU A 156 -0.35 0.97 -17.27
C LEU A 156 -1.62 0.19 -17.65
N TYR A 157 -1.87 -0.95 -17.00
CA TYR A 157 -3.09 -1.72 -17.21
C TYR A 157 -4.34 -0.90 -16.87
N ASN A 158 -4.40 -0.36 -15.65
CA ASN A 158 -5.55 0.39 -15.14
C ASN A 158 -5.82 1.65 -15.95
N THR A 159 -4.78 2.39 -16.34
CA THR A 159 -4.93 3.57 -17.21
C THR A 159 -5.55 3.19 -18.54
N THR A 160 -5.07 2.12 -19.17
CA THR A 160 -5.62 1.68 -20.46
C THR A 160 -7.04 1.15 -20.30
N PHE A 161 -7.30 0.40 -19.23
CA PHE A 161 -8.61 -0.15 -18.92
C PHE A 161 -9.65 0.96 -18.72
N TRP A 162 -9.36 1.94 -17.87
CA TRP A 162 -10.29 3.04 -17.59
C TRP A 162 -10.43 4.01 -18.76
N ALA A 163 -9.39 4.20 -19.58
CA ALA A 163 -9.52 4.93 -20.84
C ALA A 163 -10.52 4.26 -21.79
N LEU A 164 -10.48 2.92 -21.92
CA LEU A 164 -11.46 2.16 -22.70
C LEU A 164 -12.87 2.29 -22.14
N VAL A 165 -13.03 2.16 -20.82
CA VAL A 165 -14.34 2.29 -20.16
C VAL A 165 -14.92 3.69 -20.35
N HIS A 166 -14.12 4.74 -20.14
CA HIS A 166 -14.54 6.12 -20.38
C HIS A 166 -14.78 6.43 -21.86
N GLY A 167 -14.12 5.69 -22.76
CA GLY A 167 -14.35 5.70 -24.20
C GLY A 167 -15.62 4.97 -24.65
N GLY A 168 -16.40 4.41 -23.73
CA GLY A 168 -17.69 3.76 -24.01
C GLY A 168 -17.67 2.23 -24.05
N CYS A 169 -16.51 1.59 -23.84
CA CYS A 169 -16.46 0.13 -23.72
C CYS A 169 -17.05 -0.33 -22.38
N SER A 170 -17.66 -1.52 -22.36
CA SER A 170 -17.99 -2.17 -21.09
C SER A 170 -16.73 -2.65 -20.36
N THR A 171 -16.83 -2.94 -19.05
CA THR A 171 -15.72 -3.53 -18.28
C THR A 171 -15.30 -4.90 -18.83
N THR A 172 -16.26 -5.73 -19.22
CA THR A 172 -16.02 -7.06 -19.83
C THR A 172 -15.32 -6.94 -21.17
N GLU A 173 -15.73 -5.98 -22.01
CA GLU A 173 -15.10 -5.73 -23.30
C GLU A 173 -13.68 -5.19 -23.12
N SER A 174 -13.49 -4.23 -22.21
CA SER A 174 -12.18 -3.66 -21.90
C SER A 174 -11.19 -4.74 -21.45
N ASN A 175 -11.62 -5.65 -20.57
CA ASN A 175 -10.80 -6.80 -20.17
C ASN A 175 -10.44 -7.71 -21.35
N ARG A 176 -11.40 -7.98 -22.26
CA ARG A 176 -11.15 -8.78 -23.47
C ARG A 176 -10.15 -8.12 -24.41
N ILE A 177 -10.24 -6.80 -24.60
CA ILE A 177 -9.30 -6.03 -25.43
C ILE A 177 -7.90 -6.09 -24.84
N LEU A 178 -7.76 -6.01 -23.52
CA LEU A 178 -6.47 -6.02 -22.84
C LEU A 178 -5.88 -7.43 -22.65
N GLN A 179 -6.67 -8.48 -22.83
CA GLN A 179 -6.22 -9.85 -22.67
C GLN A 179 -5.12 -10.19 -23.69
N GLY A 180 -3.97 -10.66 -23.20
CA GLY A 180 -2.82 -11.02 -24.04
C GLY A 180 -2.01 -9.85 -24.58
N THR A 181 -2.39 -8.60 -24.29
CA THR A 181 -1.65 -7.42 -24.74
C THR A 181 -0.35 -7.21 -23.97
N THR A 182 0.69 -6.75 -24.67
CA THR A 182 1.97 -6.33 -24.08
C THR A 182 1.91 -4.89 -23.56
N SER A 183 2.97 -4.42 -22.90
CA SER A 183 3.09 -3.00 -22.51
C SER A 183 3.13 -2.07 -23.72
N LYS A 184 3.70 -2.51 -24.85
CA LYS A 184 3.74 -1.71 -26.09
C LYS A 184 2.33 -1.49 -26.63
N ASP A 185 1.54 -2.56 -26.70
CA ASP A 185 0.17 -2.51 -27.23
C ASP A 185 -0.72 -1.59 -26.37
N LYS A 186 -0.57 -1.64 -25.04
CA LYS A 186 -1.30 -0.74 -24.12
C LYS A 186 -0.94 0.74 -24.35
N ASN A 187 0.36 1.04 -24.51
CA ASN A 187 0.80 2.40 -24.84
C ASN A 187 0.25 2.87 -26.19
N GLU A 188 0.22 1.99 -27.19
CA GLU A 188 -0.33 2.29 -28.51
C GLU A 188 -1.84 2.55 -28.45
N ILE A 189 -2.59 1.75 -27.68
CA ILE A 189 -4.04 1.97 -27.45
C ILE A 189 -4.27 3.35 -26.82
N LEU A 190 -3.53 3.68 -25.75
CA LEU A 190 -3.62 4.97 -25.06
C LEU A 190 -3.34 6.15 -26.02
N PHE A 191 -2.27 6.06 -26.80
CA PHE A 191 -1.87 7.14 -27.68
C PHE A 191 -2.80 7.30 -28.89
N THR A 192 -3.09 6.21 -29.60
CA THR A 192 -3.85 6.27 -30.87
C THR A 192 -5.32 6.57 -30.65
N ARG A 193 -5.96 5.92 -29.67
CA ARG A 193 -7.42 6.04 -29.46
C ARG A 193 -7.79 7.19 -28.54
N PHE A 194 -6.96 7.49 -27.55
CA PHE A 194 -7.28 8.44 -26.49
C PHE A 194 -6.37 9.66 -26.45
N GLN A 195 -5.35 9.73 -27.32
CA GLN A 195 -4.35 10.81 -27.32
C GLN A 195 -3.65 10.98 -25.96
N ILE A 196 -3.53 9.88 -25.20
CA ILE A 196 -2.86 9.85 -23.90
C ILE A 196 -1.44 9.34 -24.10
N ASN A 197 -0.45 10.18 -23.78
CA ASN A 197 0.93 9.74 -23.65
C ASN A 197 1.20 9.29 -22.21
N TYR A 198 1.33 7.98 -21.98
CA TYR A 198 1.55 7.42 -20.65
C TYR A 198 2.76 8.04 -19.95
N ASN A 199 3.85 8.32 -20.66
CA ASN A 199 5.06 8.88 -20.06
C ASN A 199 4.89 10.30 -19.50
N ASN A 200 3.83 11.01 -19.94
CA ASN A 200 3.50 12.34 -19.46
C ASN A 200 2.57 12.31 -18.24
N LEU A 201 2.09 11.13 -17.81
CA LEU A 201 1.33 11.02 -16.58
C LEU A 201 2.19 11.39 -15.36
N PRO A 202 1.57 11.89 -14.27
CA PRO A 202 2.26 12.20 -13.02
C PRO A 202 3.17 11.04 -12.56
N GLU A 203 4.37 11.38 -12.08
CA GLU A 203 5.34 10.37 -11.67
C GLU A 203 4.82 9.50 -10.53
N ALA A 204 4.11 10.09 -9.56
CA ALA A 204 3.50 9.36 -8.45
C ALA A 204 2.60 8.20 -8.92
N PHE A 205 1.87 8.36 -10.02
CA PHE A 205 1.03 7.29 -10.57
C PHE A 205 1.86 6.20 -11.24
N ARG A 206 3.00 6.56 -11.83
CA ARG A 206 3.84 5.63 -12.61
C ARG A 206 4.93 4.93 -11.80
N LYS A 207 5.37 5.55 -10.71
CA LYS A 207 6.57 5.16 -9.96
C LYS A 207 6.31 4.94 -8.47
N GLY A 208 5.12 5.27 -7.97
CA GLY A 208 4.80 5.27 -6.54
C GLY A 208 5.36 6.50 -5.81
N SER A 209 5.20 6.50 -4.50
CA SER A 209 5.72 7.51 -3.56
C SER A 209 6.84 6.96 -2.70
#